data_AF-A0A0F9WD88-F1
#
_entry.id   AF-A0A0F9WD88-F1
#
_cell.length_a   1.000
_cell.length_b   1.000
_cell.length_c   1.000
_cell.angle_alpha   90.00
_cell.angle_beta   90.00
_cell.angle_gamma   90.00
#
_symmetry.space_group_name_H-M   'P 1'
#
loop_
_entity.id
_entity.type
_entity.pdbx_description
1 polymer ?
#
loop_
_entity_poly.entity_id
_entity_poly.type
_entity_poly.pdbx_seq_one_letter_code
_entity_poly.pdbx_strand_id
1 'polypeptide(L)'
;MDLLKSQIDLDSFLENLDNKSTYNDIFISMLHNPTSDLLSKLVINNFSRMITDLKYLIKFKFSRLKPVIQKNISKIVILLFGYTVNIDTLIINLLRQGYTNFPVEHKYFKEFKNALPYIKLHNGDNFATSSLSTLITFEMETDIIFMSTVENNIEFYAHVFLKKYQHKTQDILRFLKYKKFTGKNIEYIINCIKKILGYETLVEFVDDNIENINTTKEKEVKDNNLINLEKKNTQDILMSIADLSFPKYYAIIQNMKINKCTFIHPSKYKDVVFSSFEYDNYVQVYLWKILIYQKILFDIEIEIEESDLKTEEALEGYDIYLNIH
;
A
#
# COMPACT_ATOMS: atom_id res chain seq x y z
N MET A 1 4.34 -30.82 1.58
CA MET A 1 5.39 -29.81 1.35
C MET A 1 5.99 -29.19 2.63
N ASP A 2 7.32 -29.23 2.82
CA ASP A 2 8.04 -28.70 4.02
C ASP A 2 8.25 -27.17 4.05
N LEU A 3 7.71 -26.45 3.06
CA LEU A 3 7.96 -25.01 2.87
C LEU A 3 7.07 -24.08 3.72
N LEU A 4 5.87 -24.55 4.09
CA LEU A 4 4.83 -23.75 4.73
C LEU A 4 4.86 -23.86 6.26
N LYS A 5 4.32 -22.83 6.93
CA LYS A 5 4.05 -22.85 8.38
C LYS A 5 2.89 -23.79 8.73
N SER A 6 1.87 -23.87 7.87
CA SER A 6 0.66 -24.68 8.04
C SER A 6 0.30 -25.40 6.74
N GLN A 7 -0.27 -26.60 6.83
CA GLN A 7 -0.76 -27.35 5.67
C GLN A 7 -2.05 -26.75 5.06
N ILE A 8 -2.79 -25.95 5.82
CA ILE A 8 -4.01 -25.25 5.35
C ILE A 8 -3.68 -24.23 4.24
N ASP A 9 -2.42 -23.80 4.14
CA ASP A 9 -1.96 -22.84 3.15
C ASP A 9 -1.56 -23.45 1.79
N LEU A 10 -1.69 -24.77 1.65
CA LEU A 10 -1.41 -25.52 0.44
C LEU A 10 -2.40 -25.14 -0.67
N ASP A 11 -1.91 -24.98 -1.89
CA ASP A 11 -2.74 -24.75 -3.07
C ASP A 11 -2.21 -25.50 -4.29
N SER A 12 -2.92 -25.37 -5.41
CA SER A 12 -2.58 -26.05 -6.66
C SER A 12 -1.18 -25.70 -7.17
N PHE A 13 -0.63 -24.52 -6.87
CA PHE A 13 0.75 -24.17 -7.22
C PHE A 13 1.75 -25.00 -6.40
N LEU A 14 1.57 -25.07 -5.09
CA LEU A 14 2.45 -25.83 -4.19
C LEU A 14 2.32 -27.34 -4.40
N GLU A 15 1.12 -27.84 -4.70
CA GLU A 15 0.91 -29.23 -5.12
C GLU A 15 1.66 -29.54 -6.42
N ASN A 16 1.63 -28.63 -7.39
CA ASN A 16 2.37 -28.78 -8.64
C ASN A 16 3.89 -28.71 -8.47
N LEU A 17 4.38 -28.05 -7.42
CA LEU A 17 5.79 -28.07 -7.07
C LEU A 17 6.20 -29.40 -6.42
N ASP A 18 5.31 -30.08 -5.71
CA ASP A 18 5.56 -31.42 -5.14
C ASP A 18 5.56 -32.53 -6.23
N ASN A 19 5.12 -32.25 -7.46
CA ASN A 19 5.26 -33.17 -8.58
C ASN A 19 6.74 -33.37 -8.96
N LYS A 20 7.16 -34.64 -9.09
CA LYS A 20 8.55 -34.99 -9.43
C LYS A 20 8.91 -34.50 -10.83
N SER A 21 9.71 -33.45 -10.90
CA SER A 21 10.39 -33.01 -12.11
C SER A 21 11.77 -32.48 -11.75
N THR A 22 12.73 -32.64 -12.66
CA THR A 22 14.12 -32.18 -12.45
C THR A 22 14.18 -30.70 -12.07
N TYR A 23 13.30 -29.88 -12.63
CA TYR A 23 13.20 -28.47 -12.25
C TYR A 23 12.69 -28.30 -10.81
N ASN A 24 11.58 -28.94 -10.45
CA ASN A 24 10.98 -28.80 -9.12
C ASN A 24 11.94 -29.26 -8.02
N ASP A 25 12.66 -30.37 -8.25
CA ASP A 25 13.64 -30.89 -7.30
C ASP A 25 14.77 -29.88 -7.04
N ILE A 26 15.30 -29.28 -8.11
CA ILE A 26 16.36 -28.26 -8.01
C ILE A 26 15.80 -26.96 -7.39
N PHE A 27 14.59 -26.55 -7.76
CA PHE A 27 13.97 -25.32 -7.24
C PHE A 27 13.66 -25.44 -5.75
N ILE A 28 13.07 -26.55 -5.30
CA ILE A 28 12.85 -26.83 -3.87
C ILE A 28 14.18 -26.91 -3.12
N SER A 29 15.19 -27.59 -3.69
CA SER A 29 16.54 -27.61 -3.11
C SER A 29 17.13 -26.21 -2.95
N MET A 30 16.90 -25.33 -3.93
CA MET A 30 17.32 -23.93 -3.88
C MET A 30 16.59 -23.14 -2.77
N LEU A 31 15.30 -23.39 -2.55
CA LEU A 31 14.52 -22.80 -1.46
C LEU A 31 15.00 -23.24 -0.07
N HIS A 32 15.55 -24.46 0.06
CA HIS A 32 16.12 -24.95 1.32
C HIS A 32 17.59 -24.55 1.52
N ASN A 33 18.39 -24.51 0.46
CA ASN A 33 19.82 -24.19 0.53
C ASN A 33 20.30 -23.42 -0.72
N PRO A 34 20.19 -22.09 -0.73
CA PRO A 34 20.53 -21.30 -1.90
C PRO A 34 22.04 -21.25 -2.16
N THR A 35 22.47 -21.79 -3.30
CA THR A 35 23.88 -21.81 -3.73
C THR A 35 24.02 -21.40 -5.19
N SER A 36 25.19 -20.86 -5.57
CA SER A 36 25.45 -20.46 -6.96
C SER A 36 25.42 -21.64 -7.94
N ASP A 37 25.81 -22.84 -7.50
CA ASP A 37 25.73 -24.07 -8.29
C ASP A 37 24.28 -24.42 -8.64
N LEU A 38 23.39 -24.47 -7.65
CA LEU A 38 21.96 -24.71 -7.88
C LEU A 38 21.32 -23.60 -8.72
N LEU A 39 21.73 -22.35 -8.51
CA LEU A 39 21.24 -21.24 -9.33
C LEU A 39 21.63 -21.43 -10.79
N SER A 40 22.90 -21.75 -11.09
CA SER A 40 23.35 -21.96 -12.47
C SER A 40 22.55 -23.05 -13.20
N LYS A 41 22.21 -24.14 -12.50
CA LYS A 41 21.35 -25.21 -13.02
C LYS A 41 19.93 -24.75 -13.37
N LEU A 42 19.37 -23.81 -12.60
CA LEU A 42 18.06 -23.22 -12.88
C LEU A 42 18.12 -22.17 -13.98
N VAL A 43 19.16 -21.34 -14.04
CA VAL A 43 19.25 -20.24 -15.00
C VAL A 43 19.39 -20.74 -16.44
N ILE A 44 20.18 -21.79 -16.69
CA ILE A 44 20.52 -22.21 -18.07
C ILE A 44 19.26 -22.55 -18.90
N ASN A 45 18.27 -23.23 -18.30
CA ASN A 45 17.09 -23.71 -19.03
C ASN A 45 15.74 -23.29 -18.44
N ASN A 46 15.71 -22.75 -17.22
CA ASN A 46 14.45 -22.54 -16.50
C ASN A 46 14.33 -21.14 -15.88
N PHE A 47 15.12 -20.17 -16.35
CA PHE A 47 15.14 -18.81 -15.78
C PHE A 47 13.75 -18.17 -15.70
N SER A 48 13.01 -18.15 -16.82
CA SER A 48 11.66 -17.55 -16.87
C SER A 48 10.67 -18.20 -15.90
N ARG A 49 10.69 -19.54 -15.81
CA ARG A 49 9.85 -20.30 -14.89
C ARG A 49 10.22 -20.00 -13.43
N MET A 50 11.50 -20.03 -13.10
CA MET A 50 12.00 -19.68 -11.77
C MET A 50 11.62 -18.27 -11.34
N ILE A 51 11.74 -17.28 -12.23
CA ILE A 51 11.32 -15.91 -11.92
C ILE A 51 9.80 -15.86 -11.65
N THR A 52 9.00 -16.57 -12.44
CA THR A 52 7.54 -16.64 -12.26
C THR A 52 7.16 -17.29 -10.93
N ASP A 53 7.78 -18.42 -10.60
CA ASP A 53 7.51 -19.16 -9.36
C ASP A 53 7.96 -18.36 -8.13
N LEU A 54 9.10 -17.68 -8.19
CA LEU A 54 9.55 -16.76 -7.14
C LEU A 54 8.59 -15.58 -6.98
N LYS A 55 8.12 -14.98 -8.08
CA LYS A 55 7.12 -13.89 -8.03
C LYS A 55 5.86 -14.34 -7.31
N TYR A 56 5.37 -15.55 -7.62
CA TYR A 56 4.19 -16.12 -6.98
C TYR A 56 4.41 -16.30 -5.47
N LEU A 57 5.51 -16.97 -5.09
CA LEU A 57 5.86 -17.21 -3.69
C LEU A 57 5.98 -15.91 -2.90
N ILE A 58 6.67 -14.90 -3.43
CA ILE A 58 6.86 -13.62 -2.77
C ILE A 58 5.54 -12.83 -2.69
N LYS A 59 4.73 -12.83 -3.75
CA LYS A 59 3.52 -12.01 -3.78
C LYS A 59 2.40 -12.60 -2.91
N PHE A 60 2.18 -13.91 -2.99
CA PHE A 60 0.98 -14.54 -2.45
C PHE A 60 1.23 -15.43 -1.22
N LYS A 61 2.42 -15.98 -1.07
CA LYS A 61 2.71 -16.99 -0.03
C LYS A 61 3.73 -16.57 1.01
N PHE A 62 4.40 -15.44 0.82
CA PHE A 62 5.60 -15.11 1.59
C PHE A 62 5.36 -15.15 3.10
N SER A 63 4.29 -14.53 3.60
CA SER A 63 3.94 -14.52 5.03
C SER A 63 3.62 -15.91 5.61
N ARG A 64 3.20 -16.86 4.76
CA ARG A 64 2.81 -18.24 5.10
C ARG A 64 3.99 -19.22 5.04
N LEU A 65 5.11 -18.85 4.41
CA LEU A 65 6.34 -19.65 4.36
C LEU A 65 7.06 -19.69 5.71
N LYS A 66 7.78 -20.77 6.00
CA LYS A 66 8.64 -20.84 7.19
C LYS A 66 9.71 -19.73 7.14
N PRO A 67 10.12 -19.16 8.28
CA PRO A 67 11.12 -18.08 8.31
C PRO A 67 12.45 -18.42 7.61
N VAL A 68 12.88 -19.69 7.67
CA VAL A 68 14.08 -20.16 6.98
C VAL A 68 13.92 -20.08 5.46
N ILE A 69 12.75 -20.41 4.93
CA ILE A 69 12.45 -20.35 3.50
C ILE A 69 12.36 -18.90 3.03
N GLN A 70 11.70 -18.02 3.80
CA GLN A 70 11.66 -16.59 3.52
C GLN A 70 13.08 -15.99 3.39
N LYS A 71 13.95 -16.31 4.35
CA LYS A 71 15.38 -15.93 4.31
C LYS A 71 16.09 -16.44 3.07
N ASN A 72 15.83 -17.69 2.70
CA ASN A 72 16.49 -18.30 1.54
C ASN A 72 16.00 -17.67 0.23
N ILE A 73 14.71 -17.35 0.10
CA ILE A 73 14.19 -16.59 -1.05
C ILE A 73 14.91 -15.24 -1.19
N SER A 74 15.12 -14.52 -0.09
CA SER A 74 15.91 -13.29 -0.10
C SER A 74 17.33 -13.51 -0.66
N LYS A 75 18.02 -14.57 -0.20
CA LYS A 75 19.35 -14.93 -0.71
C LYS A 75 19.34 -15.30 -2.19
N ILE A 76 18.32 -16.02 -2.67
CA ILE A 76 18.16 -16.36 -4.09
C ILE A 76 18.09 -15.09 -4.92
N VAL A 77 17.27 -14.11 -4.51
CA VAL A 77 17.15 -12.83 -5.22
C VAL A 77 18.45 -12.04 -5.23
N ILE A 78 19.25 -12.09 -4.15
CA ILE A 78 20.59 -11.49 -4.13
C ILE A 78 21.53 -12.19 -5.13
N LEU A 79 21.53 -13.53 -5.17
CA LEU A 79 22.35 -14.28 -6.14
C LEU A 79 21.94 -13.97 -7.58
N LEU A 80 20.66 -13.65 -7.81
CA LEU A 80 20.14 -13.24 -9.10
C LEU A 80 20.64 -11.88 -9.58
N PHE A 81 21.28 -11.07 -8.73
CA PHE A 81 21.82 -9.76 -9.15
C PHE A 81 22.94 -9.87 -10.18
N GLY A 82 23.62 -11.03 -10.25
CA GLY A 82 24.59 -11.31 -11.31
C GLY A 82 23.95 -11.54 -12.69
N TYR A 83 22.62 -11.53 -12.79
CA TYR A 83 21.86 -11.79 -14.02
C TYR A 83 21.04 -10.56 -14.41
N THR A 84 21.10 -10.17 -15.68
CA THR A 84 20.70 -8.83 -16.15
C THR A 84 19.21 -8.65 -16.47
N VAL A 85 18.34 -9.64 -16.22
CA VAL A 85 16.95 -9.62 -16.76
C VAL A 85 15.88 -9.88 -15.69
N ASN A 86 14.90 -8.97 -15.59
CA ASN A 86 13.59 -9.12 -14.92
C ASN A 86 13.58 -9.44 -13.41
N ILE A 87 14.61 -9.02 -12.68
CA ILE A 87 14.71 -9.20 -11.21
C ILE A 87 14.10 -8.05 -10.39
N ASP A 88 13.83 -6.90 -11.02
CA ASP A 88 13.25 -5.68 -10.46
C ASP A 88 11.94 -5.95 -9.70
N THR A 89 11.03 -6.69 -10.33
CA THR A 89 9.72 -7.01 -9.77
C THR A 89 9.85 -7.91 -8.52
N LEU A 90 10.85 -8.79 -8.49
CA LEU A 90 11.12 -9.65 -7.32
C LEU A 90 11.61 -8.81 -6.13
N ILE A 91 12.52 -7.86 -6.40
CA ILE A 91 13.04 -6.93 -5.39
C ILE A 91 11.90 -6.10 -4.82
N ILE A 92 11.07 -5.48 -5.67
CA ILE A 92 9.92 -4.66 -5.25
C ILE A 92 8.95 -5.47 -4.38
N ASN A 93 8.59 -6.67 -4.81
CA ASN A 93 7.66 -7.50 -4.04
C ASN A 93 8.27 -7.95 -2.69
N LEU A 94 9.57 -8.27 -2.63
CA LEU A 94 10.24 -8.62 -1.38
C LEU A 94 10.26 -7.46 -0.39
N LEU A 95 10.50 -6.24 -0.87
CA LEU A 95 10.46 -5.04 -0.02
C LEU A 95 9.05 -4.85 0.54
N ARG A 96 8.01 -4.93 -0.30
CA ARG A 96 6.61 -4.85 0.17
C ARG A 96 6.32 -5.86 1.29
N GLN A 97 6.79 -7.10 1.15
CA GLN A 97 6.61 -8.14 2.17
C GLN A 97 7.39 -7.85 3.46
N GLY A 98 8.58 -7.25 3.35
CA GLY A 98 9.38 -6.81 4.48
C GLY A 98 8.67 -5.80 5.36
N TYR A 99 8.12 -4.77 4.76
CA TYR A 99 7.47 -3.70 5.50
C TYR A 99 6.10 -4.09 6.05
N THR A 100 5.34 -4.93 5.34
CA THR A 100 4.03 -5.40 5.81
C THR A 100 4.13 -6.41 6.96
N ASN A 101 5.15 -7.28 6.95
CA ASN A 101 5.26 -8.36 7.94
C ASN A 101 6.35 -8.14 9.00
N PHE A 102 7.30 -7.23 8.78
CA PHE A 102 8.47 -7.03 9.64
C PHE A 102 8.83 -5.53 9.78
N PRO A 103 8.08 -4.76 10.61
CA PRO A 103 8.26 -3.31 10.74
C PRO A 103 9.58 -2.88 11.41
N VAL A 104 10.35 -3.83 11.96
CA VAL A 104 11.67 -3.59 12.57
C VAL A 104 12.73 -4.08 11.60
N GLU A 105 13.72 -3.23 11.25
CA GLU A 105 14.85 -3.49 10.36
C GLU A 105 15.28 -4.96 10.34
N HIS A 106 14.63 -5.77 9.50
CA HIS A 106 14.94 -7.19 9.47
C HIS A 106 16.35 -7.31 8.90
N LYS A 107 17.23 -8.04 9.57
CA LYS A 107 18.65 -8.21 9.21
C LYS A 107 18.89 -8.52 7.71
N TYR A 108 17.91 -9.11 7.04
CA TYR A 108 17.91 -9.42 5.61
C TYR A 108 17.78 -8.17 4.71
N PHE A 109 17.02 -7.15 5.11
CA PHE A 109 16.95 -5.89 4.38
C PHE A 109 18.23 -5.08 4.48
N LYS A 110 18.98 -5.23 5.59
CA LYS A 110 20.33 -4.67 5.71
C LYS A 110 21.29 -5.29 4.70
N GLU A 111 21.20 -6.60 4.47
CA GLU A 111 21.99 -7.31 3.44
C GLU A 111 21.62 -6.84 2.02
N PHE A 112 20.34 -6.65 1.73
CA PHE A 112 19.90 -6.00 0.47
C PHE A 112 20.43 -4.58 0.33
N LYS A 113 20.32 -3.75 1.38
CA LYS A 113 20.83 -2.38 1.44
C LYS A 113 22.33 -2.30 1.18
N ASN A 114 23.09 -3.26 1.70
CA ASN A 114 24.52 -3.37 1.47
C ASN A 114 24.88 -3.90 0.08
N ALA A 115 23.97 -4.62 -0.59
CA ALA A 115 24.16 -5.12 -1.96
C ALA A 115 23.80 -4.08 -3.04
N LEU A 116 23.03 -3.04 -2.70
CA LEU A 116 22.63 -1.97 -3.63
C LEU A 116 23.80 -1.23 -4.33
N PRO A 117 24.95 -0.94 -3.68
CA PRO A 117 26.12 -0.41 -4.38
C PRO A 117 26.68 -1.34 -5.46
N TYR A 118 26.65 -2.66 -5.26
CA TYR A 118 27.11 -3.65 -6.23
C TYR A 118 26.18 -3.74 -7.43
N ILE A 119 24.87 -3.58 -7.21
CA ILE A 119 23.85 -3.49 -8.26
C ILE A 119 24.14 -2.30 -9.20
N LYS A 120 24.56 -1.15 -8.64
CA LYS A 120 24.90 0.06 -9.40
C LYS A 120 26.13 -0.12 -10.30
N LEU A 121 27.10 -0.92 -9.85
CA LEU A 121 28.32 -1.23 -10.60
C LEU A 121 28.07 -2.18 -11.78
N HIS A 122 27.19 -3.18 -11.63
CA HIS A 122 27.02 -4.24 -12.63
C HIS A 122 25.92 -4.00 -13.67
N ASN A 123 24.87 -3.24 -13.33
CA ASN A 123 23.73 -3.03 -14.23
C ASN A 123 23.69 -1.61 -14.85
N GLY A 124 24.77 -0.83 -14.68
CA GLY A 124 24.88 0.55 -15.15
C GLY A 124 24.00 1.53 -14.36
N ASP A 125 24.24 2.83 -14.55
CA ASP A 125 23.53 3.90 -13.83
C ASP A 125 22.00 3.85 -14.04
N ASN A 126 21.50 3.29 -15.14
CA ASN A 126 20.05 3.21 -15.45
C ASN A 126 19.27 2.22 -14.56
N PHE A 127 19.89 1.12 -14.12
CA PHE A 127 19.23 0.13 -13.25
C PHE A 127 19.19 0.60 -11.79
N ALA A 128 20.29 1.19 -11.33
CA ALA A 128 20.42 1.79 -10.01
C ALA A 128 19.82 3.20 -9.91
N THR A 129 19.24 3.74 -10.97
CA THR A 129 18.40 4.94 -10.86
C THR A 129 16.93 4.57 -10.86
N SER A 130 16.43 3.61 -11.64
CA SER A 130 15.00 3.24 -11.64
C SER A 130 14.59 2.37 -10.44
N SER A 131 15.36 1.34 -10.10
CA SER A 131 15.02 0.45 -8.98
C SER A 131 15.39 1.07 -7.64
N LEU A 132 16.47 1.87 -7.61
CA LEU A 132 16.94 2.59 -6.43
C LEU A 132 16.14 3.87 -6.18
N SER A 133 15.68 4.58 -7.23
CA SER A 133 14.63 5.58 -7.07
C SER A 133 13.36 4.90 -6.59
N THR A 134 12.95 3.76 -7.13
CA THR A 134 11.78 3.03 -6.60
C THR A 134 11.97 2.64 -5.13
N LEU A 135 13.15 2.21 -4.72
CA LEU A 135 13.46 1.82 -3.33
C LEU A 135 13.55 3.02 -2.39
N ILE A 136 14.14 4.13 -2.85
CA ILE A 136 14.23 5.40 -2.12
C ILE A 136 12.85 6.06 -2.05
N THR A 137 12.12 6.12 -3.16
CA THR A 137 10.73 6.58 -3.25
C THR A 137 9.87 5.71 -2.36
N PHE A 138 10.10 4.40 -2.28
CA PHE A 138 9.38 3.50 -1.39
C PHE A 138 9.77 3.68 0.09
N GLU A 139 11.06 3.82 0.43
CA GLU A 139 11.52 4.15 1.80
C GLU A 139 10.97 5.52 2.25
N MET A 140 11.02 6.52 1.36
CA MET A 140 10.41 7.82 1.56
C MET A 140 8.91 7.67 1.73
N GLU A 141 8.19 7.03 0.80
CA GLU A 141 6.74 6.78 0.85
C GLU A 141 6.33 6.05 2.13
N THR A 142 7.16 5.16 2.67
CA THR A 142 6.85 4.41 3.89
C THR A 142 7.07 5.27 5.14
N ASP A 143 8.21 5.97 5.24
CA ASP A 143 8.44 6.97 6.28
C ASP A 143 7.33 8.04 6.27
N ILE A 144 6.83 8.36 5.09
CA ILE A 144 5.72 9.28 4.82
C ILE A 144 4.36 8.73 5.25
N ILE A 145 4.05 7.47 4.91
CA ILE A 145 2.80 6.83 5.33
C ILE A 145 2.75 6.81 6.85
N PHE A 146 3.89 6.50 7.47
CA PHE A 146 4.09 6.61 8.90
C PHE A 146 3.87 8.04 9.42
N MET A 147 4.47 9.08 8.83
CA MET A 147 4.18 10.47 9.26
C MET A 147 2.70 10.86 9.10
N SER A 148 2.04 10.35 8.06
CA SER A 148 0.65 10.71 7.74
C SER A 148 -0.39 9.96 8.59
N THR A 149 0.00 8.85 9.20
CA THR A 149 -0.85 8.05 10.11
C THR A 149 -0.69 8.48 11.56
N VAL A 150 0.39 9.18 11.89
CA VAL A 150 0.68 9.64 13.24
C VAL A 150 0.24 11.11 13.37
N GLU A 151 -1.07 11.32 13.60
CA GLU A 151 -1.68 12.66 13.81
C GLU A 151 -1.00 13.42 14.98
N ASN A 152 -0.51 12.70 16.00
CA ASN A 152 0.22 13.26 17.12
C ASN A 152 1.73 13.24 16.86
N ASN A 153 2.39 14.41 16.82
CA ASN A 153 3.83 14.60 16.58
C ASN A 153 4.28 14.64 15.10
N ILE A 154 3.39 15.03 14.17
CA ILE A 154 3.77 15.29 12.77
C ILE A 154 4.98 16.23 12.64
N GLU A 155 5.14 17.18 13.58
CA GLU A 155 6.29 18.08 13.65
C GLU A 155 7.62 17.33 13.85
N PHE A 156 7.66 16.41 14.82
CA PHE A 156 8.85 15.59 15.09
C PHE A 156 9.19 14.72 13.88
N TYR A 157 8.20 14.07 13.28
CA TYR A 157 8.41 13.20 12.13
C TYR A 157 8.79 13.97 10.88
N ALA A 158 8.15 15.09 10.58
CA ALA A 158 8.53 15.97 9.47
C ALA A 158 9.96 16.48 9.65
N HIS A 159 10.35 16.85 10.87
CA HIS A 159 11.72 17.26 11.16
C HIS A 159 12.73 16.12 10.92
N VAL A 160 12.46 14.91 11.42
CA VAL A 160 13.33 13.74 11.23
C VAL A 160 13.41 13.36 9.75
N PHE A 161 12.29 13.36 9.03
CA PHE A 161 12.20 13.05 7.61
C PHE A 161 12.99 14.05 6.76
N LEU A 162 12.72 15.35 6.94
CA LEU A 162 13.40 16.40 6.17
C LEU A 162 14.90 16.41 6.44
N LYS A 163 15.33 16.14 7.68
CA LYS A 163 16.74 16.01 8.02
C LYS A 163 17.39 14.76 7.39
N LYS A 164 16.68 13.63 7.37
CA LYS A 164 17.14 12.37 6.75
C LYS A 164 17.31 12.51 5.24
N TYR A 165 16.42 13.25 4.58
CA TYR A 165 16.38 13.39 3.12
C TYR A 165 16.82 14.76 2.61
N GLN A 166 17.48 15.60 3.42
CA GLN A 166 17.82 16.99 3.07
C GLN A 166 18.63 17.16 1.78
N HIS A 167 19.31 16.11 1.32
CA HIS A 167 20.08 16.07 0.08
C HIS A 167 19.23 15.73 -1.16
N LYS A 168 17.93 15.49 -0.99
CA LYS A 168 16.96 15.08 -2.04
C LYS A 168 15.79 16.06 -2.10
N THR A 169 16.11 17.34 -2.14
CA THR A 169 15.16 18.45 -2.10
C THR A 169 14.04 18.32 -3.14
N GLN A 170 14.38 17.97 -4.39
CA GLN A 170 13.42 17.83 -5.48
C GLN A 170 12.42 16.67 -5.27
N ASP A 171 12.87 15.56 -4.69
CA ASP A 171 11.99 14.43 -4.39
C ASP A 171 11.05 14.75 -3.21
N ILE A 172 11.56 15.46 -2.19
CA ILE A 172 10.75 16.00 -1.09
C ILE A 172 9.67 16.94 -1.62
N LEU A 173 10.02 17.88 -2.51
CA LEU A 173 9.08 18.84 -3.09
C LEU A 173 8.01 18.15 -3.94
N ARG A 174 8.39 17.26 -4.86
CA ARG A 174 7.45 16.43 -5.64
C ARG A 174 6.50 15.67 -4.74
N PHE A 175 7.02 15.17 -3.64
CA PHE A 175 6.23 14.41 -2.68
C PHE A 175 5.24 15.28 -1.90
N LEU A 176 5.70 16.41 -1.35
CA LEU A 176 4.83 17.35 -0.64
C LEU A 176 3.73 17.92 -1.55
N LYS A 177 3.96 17.99 -2.87
CA LYS A 177 2.94 18.30 -3.88
C LYS A 177 1.88 17.19 -4.00
N TYR A 178 2.27 15.92 -3.88
CA TYR A 178 1.36 14.77 -4.03
C TYR A 178 0.42 14.59 -2.83
N LYS A 179 0.90 14.91 -1.62
CA LYS A 179 0.06 14.91 -0.41
C LYS A 179 -0.54 16.28 -0.17
N LYS A 180 -1.86 16.38 -0.29
CA LYS A 180 -2.62 17.58 0.11
C LYS A 180 -2.59 17.73 1.63
N PHE A 181 -1.54 18.35 2.17
CA PHE A 181 -1.50 18.79 3.57
C PHE A 181 -2.42 20.00 3.72
N THR A 182 -3.27 20.02 4.74
CA THR A 182 -4.22 21.11 4.99
C THR A 182 -4.12 21.60 6.43
N GLY A 183 -4.59 22.83 6.68
CA GLY A 183 -4.65 23.43 8.00
C GLY A 183 -3.29 23.60 8.68
N LYS A 184 -3.23 23.44 10.01
CA LYS A 184 -2.01 23.66 10.82
C LYS A 184 -0.82 22.81 10.37
N ASN A 185 -1.06 21.64 9.77
CA ASN A 185 -0.01 20.73 9.31
C ASN A 185 0.85 21.35 8.18
N ILE A 186 0.25 22.16 7.29
CA ILE A 186 1.01 22.79 6.20
C ILE A 186 1.96 23.87 6.74
N GLU A 187 1.51 24.63 7.74
CA GLU A 187 2.30 25.69 8.37
C GLU A 187 3.53 25.11 9.09
N TYR A 188 3.37 23.96 9.76
CA TYR A 188 4.48 23.25 10.39
C TYR A 188 5.47 22.71 9.36
N ILE A 189 5.00 22.11 8.27
CA ILE A 189 5.86 21.61 7.20
C ILE A 189 6.64 22.76 6.55
N ILE A 190 5.97 23.89 6.28
CA ILE A 190 6.60 25.12 5.78
C ILE A 190 7.72 25.58 6.72
N ASN A 191 7.46 25.63 8.03
CA ASN A 191 8.47 26.02 9.02
C ASN A 191 9.65 25.03 9.08
N CYS A 192 9.40 23.73 8.92
CA CYS A 192 10.46 22.73 8.87
C CYS A 192 11.30 22.83 7.59
N ILE A 193 10.68 23.03 6.42
CA ILE A 193 11.38 23.26 5.13
C ILE A 193 12.26 24.49 5.26
N LYS A 194 11.69 25.60 5.77
CA LYS A 194 12.42 26.86 5.99
C LYS A 194 13.66 26.66 6.86
N LYS A 195 13.54 25.86 7.93
CA LYS A 195 14.60 25.63 8.91
C LYS A 195 15.67 24.64 8.43
N ILE A 196 15.30 23.64 7.64
CA ILE A 196 16.18 22.51 7.27
C ILE A 196 16.72 22.65 5.85
N LEU A 197 15.87 23.00 4.89
CA LEU A 197 16.21 23.05 3.46
C LEU A 197 16.53 24.48 2.98
N GLY A 198 16.12 25.50 3.73
CA GLY A 198 16.42 26.90 3.46
C GLY A 198 15.31 27.62 2.68
N TYR A 199 15.45 28.94 2.57
CA TYR A 199 14.42 29.84 2.03
C TYR A 199 14.18 29.65 0.53
N GLU A 200 15.21 29.30 -0.24
CA GLU A 200 15.13 29.12 -1.70
C GLU A 200 14.23 27.93 -2.07
N THR A 201 14.36 26.82 -1.33
CA THR A 201 13.47 25.64 -1.46
C THR A 201 12.03 25.94 -1.03
N LEU A 202 11.85 26.84 -0.07
CA LEU A 202 10.53 27.26 0.37
C LEU A 202 9.79 28.05 -0.73
N VAL A 203 10.49 28.89 -1.49
CA VAL A 203 9.89 29.66 -2.60
C VAL A 203 9.36 28.71 -3.68
N GLU A 204 10.14 27.70 -4.08
CA GLU A 204 9.70 26.67 -5.03
C GLU A 204 8.51 25.84 -4.49
N PHE A 205 8.48 25.58 -3.19
CA PHE A 205 7.35 24.90 -2.55
C PHE A 205 6.09 25.77 -2.48
N VAL A 206 6.24 27.05 -2.13
CA VAL A 206 5.14 27.98 -1.91
C VAL A 206 4.54 28.40 -3.24
N ASP A 207 5.33 28.76 -4.25
CA ASP A 207 4.83 29.20 -5.57
C ASP A 207 3.91 28.16 -6.21
N ASP A 208 4.22 26.86 -6.05
CA ASP A 208 3.40 25.75 -6.53
C ASP A 208 2.20 25.40 -5.63
N ASN A 209 2.14 25.92 -4.40
CA ASN A 209 1.07 25.66 -3.43
C ASN A 209 0.23 26.90 -3.08
N ILE A 210 0.53 28.08 -3.66
CA ILE A 210 -0.25 29.32 -3.48
C ILE A 210 -1.72 29.12 -3.89
N GLU A 211 -1.99 28.32 -4.94
CA GLU A 211 -3.37 27.94 -5.30
C GLU A 211 -4.06 27.11 -4.20
N ASN A 212 -3.35 26.19 -3.54
CA ASN A 212 -3.92 25.39 -2.44
C ASN A 212 -4.13 26.23 -1.16
N ILE A 213 -3.22 27.16 -0.86
CA ILE A 213 -3.30 28.04 0.32
C ILE A 213 -4.44 29.06 0.16
N ASN A 214 -4.58 29.66 -1.03
CA ASN A 214 -5.65 30.62 -1.32
C ASN A 214 -7.02 29.95 -1.51
N THR A 215 -7.06 28.74 -2.10
CA THR A 215 -8.32 27.96 -2.14
C THR A 215 -8.76 27.45 -0.77
N THR A 216 -7.91 27.40 0.25
CA THR A 216 -8.34 27.00 1.61
C THR A 216 -9.24 28.05 2.26
N LYS A 217 -8.96 29.35 2.05
CA LYS A 217 -9.82 30.44 2.55
C LYS A 217 -11.14 30.56 1.77
N GLU A 218 -11.16 30.22 0.49
CA GLU A 218 -12.40 30.23 -0.31
C GLU A 218 -13.18 28.90 -0.25
N LYS A 219 -12.53 27.76 0.01
CA LYS A 219 -13.19 26.46 0.22
C LYS A 219 -13.74 26.29 1.63
N GLU A 220 -13.18 26.90 2.67
CA GLU A 220 -13.87 26.96 3.97
C GLU A 220 -15.25 27.66 3.87
N VAL A 221 -15.46 28.51 2.85
CA VAL A 221 -16.77 29.14 2.57
C VAL A 221 -17.65 28.28 1.64
N LYS A 222 -17.06 27.41 0.79
CA LYS A 222 -17.81 26.56 -0.18
C LYS A 222 -18.03 25.11 0.27
N ASP A 223 -17.25 24.56 1.20
CA ASP A 223 -17.40 23.20 1.74
C ASP A 223 -18.52 23.09 2.79
N ASN A 224 -19.19 24.21 3.11
CA ASN A 224 -20.51 24.19 3.74
C ASN A 224 -21.61 23.54 2.86
N ASN A 225 -21.32 23.17 1.61
CA ASN A 225 -22.22 22.41 0.75
C ASN A 225 -22.24 20.88 0.99
N LEU A 226 -21.41 20.35 1.89
CA LEU A 226 -21.54 18.96 2.36
C LEU A 226 -22.62 18.77 3.44
N ILE A 227 -23.30 19.84 3.88
CA ILE A 227 -24.33 19.83 4.94
C ILE A 227 -25.76 19.69 4.35
N ASN A 228 -25.93 18.87 3.31
CA ASN A 228 -27.27 18.48 2.83
C ASN A 228 -27.31 16.99 2.42
N LEU A 229 -26.68 16.11 3.21
CA LEU A 229 -26.65 14.65 2.98
C LEU A 229 -28.03 14.00 3.09
N GLU A 230 -28.98 14.61 3.78
CA GLU A 230 -30.38 14.20 3.78
C GLU A 230 -31.04 14.33 2.39
N LYS A 231 -30.57 15.24 1.52
CA LYS A 231 -31.21 15.53 0.23
C LYS A 231 -30.71 14.68 -0.95
N LYS A 232 -29.55 14.03 -0.84
CA LYS A 232 -29.02 13.19 -1.92
C LYS A 232 -29.88 11.95 -2.10
N ASN A 233 -30.39 11.69 -3.30
CA ASN A 233 -31.13 10.45 -3.52
C ASN A 233 -30.16 9.23 -3.54
N THR A 234 -30.71 8.01 -3.52
CA THR A 234 -29.92 6.76 -3.54
C THR A 234 -28.96 6.69 -4.74
N GLN A 235 -29.40 7.16 -5.91
CA GLN A 235 -28.60 7.17 -7.13
C GLN A 235 -27.39 8.10 -7.01
N ASP A 236 -27.56 9.29 -6.45
CA ASP A 236 -26.48 10.27 -6.24
C ASP A 236 -25.40 9.71 -5.32
N ILE A 237 -25.81 8.92 -4.31
CA ILE A 237 -24.90 8.25 -3.38
C ILE A 237 -24.10 7.19 -4.13
N LEU A 238 -24.74 6.30 -4.88
CA LEU A 238 -24.07 5.24 -5.63
C LEU A 238 -23.14 5.78 -6.71
N MET A 239 -23.54 6.85 -7.41
CA MET A 239 -22.66 7.56 -8.35
C MET A 239 -21.45 8.19 -7.67
N SER A 240 -21.64 8.74 -6.46
CA SER A 240 -20.52 9.27 -5.66
C SER A 240 -19.55 8.14 -5.25
N ILE A 241 -20.07 6.94 -4.97
CA ILE A 241 -19.27 5.75 -4.61
C ILE A 241 -18.51 5.22 -5.84
N ALA A 242 -19.15 5.19 -7.01
CA ALA A 242 -18.54 4.73 -8.26
C ALA A 242 -17.32 5.58 -8.68
N ASP A 243 -17.35 6.90 -8.42
CA ASP A 243 -16.23 7.81 -8.71
C ASP A 243 -15.19 7.89 -7.57
N LEU A 244 -15.29 7.01 -6.56
CA LEU A 244 -14.28 6.99 -5.50
C LEU A 244 -12.94 6.53 -6.05
N SER A 245 -11.90 7.19 -5.55
CA SER A 245 -10.54 6.69 -5.52
C SER A 245 -10.14 6.54 -4.06
N PHE A 246 -9.08 5.80 -3.76
CA PHE A 246 -8.60 5.66 -2.38
C PHE A 246 -8.40 7.01 -1.66
N PRO A 247 -7.81 8.06 -2.28
CA PRO A 247 -7.74 9.39 -1.68
C PRO A 247 -9.12 10.03 -1.37
N LYS A 248 -10.09 9.91 -2.27
CA LYS A 248 -11.46 10.44 -2.06
C LYS A 248 -12.17 9.71 -0.94
N TYR A 249 -12.07 8.38 -0.91
CA TYR A 249 -12.61 7.55 0.17
C TYR A 249 -12.02 7.95 1.53
N TYR A 250 -10.70 8.07 1.63
CA TYR A 250 -10.04 8.50 2.87
C TYR A 250 -10.51 9.89 3.32
N ALA A 251 -10.68 10.83 2.39
CA ALA A 251 -11.22 12.15 2.70
C ALA A 251 -12.65 12.10 3.26
N ILE A 252 -13.50 11.20 2.75
CA ILE A 252 -14.84 10.97 3.30
C ILE A 252 -14.76 10.45 4.74
N ILE A 253 -13.94 9.44 5.01
CA ILE A 253 -13.76 8.90 6.37
C ILE A 253 -13.29 10.00 7.34
N GLN A 254 -12.30 10.80 6.93
CA GLN A 254 -11.79 11.90 7.75
C GLN A 254 -12.87 12.97 8.00
N ASN A 255 -13.66 13.31 6.98
CA ASN A 255 -14.77 14.24 7.13
C ASN A 255 -15.80 13.72 8.15
N MET A 256 -16.18 12.44 8.07
CA MET A 256 -17.08 11.81 9.05
C MET A 256 -16.52 11.88 10.48
N LYS A 257 -15.22 11.59 10.66
CA LYS A 257 -14.54 11.65 11.97
C LYS A 257 -14.53 13.06 12.56
N ILE A 258 -14.20 14.06 11.74
CA ILE A 258 -14.06 15.48 12.14
C ILE A 258 -15.42 16.10 12.42
N ASN A 259 -16.37 15.95 11.50
CA ASN A 259 -17.66 16.63 11.55
C ASN A 259 -18.74 15.84 12.30
N LYS A 260 -18.42 14.62 12.74
CA LYS A 260 -19.36 13.72 13.43
C LYS A 260 -20.65 13.51 12.63
N CYS A 261 -20.51 13.33 11.32
CA CYS A 261 -21.61 13.11 10.40
C CYS A 261 -21.45 11.81 9.62
N THR A 262 -22.56 11.26 9.15
CA THR A 262 -22.61 10.06 8.30
C THR A 262 -22.54 10.43 6.83
N PHE A 263 -21.79 9.68 6.02
CA PHE A 263 -21.80 9.87 4.55
C PHE A 263 -23.13 9.40 3.94
N ILE A 264 -23.63 8.24 4.37
CA ILE A 264 -24.96 7.73 4.03
C ILE A 264 -25.85 7.93 5.24
N HIS A 265 -26.97 8.63 5.09
CA HIS A 265 -27.91 8.77 6.18
C HIS A 265 -28.51 7.39 6.56
N PRO A 266 -28.66 7.04 7.85
CA PRO A 266 -29.13 5.70 8.26
C PRO A 266 -30.43 5.25 7.62
N SER A 267 -31.37 6.19 7.43
CA SER A 267 -32.64 5.90 6.75
C SER A 267 -32.52 5.43 5.29
N LYS A 268 -31.33 5.55 4.67
CA LYS A 268 -31.06 5.15 3.29
C LYS A 268 -30.19 3.89 3.18
N TYR A 269 -29.73 3.31 4.29
CA TYR A 269 -28.82 2.16 4.23
C TYR A 269 -29.41 1.01 3.42
N LYS A 270 -30.66 0.62 3.73
CA LYS A 270 -31.36 -0.47 3.04
C LYS A 270 -31.51 -0.20 1.54
N ASP A 271 -31.99 0.99 1.20
CA ASP A 271 -32.17 1.38 -0.20
C ASP A 271 -30.85 1.39 -0.98
N VAL A 272 -29.78 1.95 -0.39
CA VAL A 272 -28.46 2.02 -1.03
C VAL A 272 -27.86 0.63 -1.20
N VAL A 273 -27.98 -0.26 -0.20
CA VAL A 273 -27.51 -1.65 -0.31
C VAL A 273 -28.25 -2.37 -1.42
N PHE A 274 -29.58 -2.30 -1.46
CA PHE A 274 -30.35 -3.00 -2.49
C PHE A 274 -30.14 -2.43 -3.90
N SER A 275 -30.06 -1.11 -4.03
CA SER A 275 -29.75 -0.48 -5.32
C SER A 275 -28.31 -0.76 -5.78
N SER A 276 -27.38 -1.06 -4.86
CA SER A 276 -25.99 -1.39 -5.23
C SER A 276 -25.84 -2.72 -5.96
N PHE A 277 -26.83 -3.62 -5.91
CA PHE A 277 -26.78 -4.91 -6.62
C PHE A 277 -26.75 -4.75 -8.15
N GLU A 278 -27.19 -3.61 -8.68
CA GLU A 278 -27.13 -3.29 -10.10
C GLU A 278 -25.76 -2.71 -10.53
N TYR A 279 -24.89 -2.42 -9.57
CA TYR A 279 -23.57 -1.85 -9.81
C TYR A 279 -22.47 -2.92 -9.74
N ASP A 280 -21.30 -2.57 -10.25
CA ASP A 280 -20.15 -3.47 -10.22
C ASP A 280 -19.64 -3.77 -8.80
N ASN A 281 -18.81 -4.81 -8.71
CA ASN A 281 -18.23 -5.29 -7.46
C ASN A 281 -17.40 -4.20 -6.77
N TYR A 282 -16.84 -3.25 -7.54
CA TYR A 282 -16.09 -2.12 -6.99
C TYR A 282 -16.96 -1.22 -6.12
N VAL A 283 -18.13 -0.81 -6.63
CA VAL A 283 -19.10 0.00 -5.89
C VAL A 283 -19.57 -0.71 -4.63
N GLN A 284 -19.92 -1.99 -4.75
CA GLN A 284 -20.41 -2.78 -3.61
C GLN A 284 -19.35 -2.91 -2.50
N VAL A 285 -18.09 -3.16 -2.84
CA VAL A 285 -16.98 -3.22 -1.87
C VAL A 285 -16.78 -1.87 -1.16
N TYR A 286 -16.82 -0.75 -1.89
CA TYR A 286 -16.67 0.56 -1.26
C TYR A 286 -17.87 0.96 -0.42
N LEU A 287 -19.09 0.59 -0.82
CA LEU A 287 -20.28 0.79 -0.02
C LEU A 287 -20.15 0.11 1.35
N TRP A 288 -19.82 -1.17 1.37
CA TRP A 288 -19.66 -1.90 2.63
C TRP A 288 -18.54 -1.33 3.50
N LYS A 289 -17.41 -0.92 2.91
CA LYS A 289 -16.35 -0.21 3.64
C LYS A 289 -16.86 1.08 4.29
N ILE A 290 -17.70 1.85 3.63
CA ILE A 290 -18.28 3.07 4.21
C ILE A 290 -19.22 2.73 5.37
N LEU A 291 -20.10 1.76 5.17
CA LEU A 291 -21.08 1.31 6.16
C LEU A 291 -20.43 0.77 7.43
N ILE A 292 -19.39 -0.07 7.28
CA ILE A 292 -18.56 -0.58 8.38
C ILE A 292 -17.94 0.57 9.17
N TYR A 293 -17.34 1.55 8.49
CA TYR A 293 -16.76 2.71 9.18
C TYR A 293 -17.81 3.55 9.90
N GLN A 294 -19.02 3.70 9.34
CA GLN A 294 -20.11 4.38 10.02
C GLN A 294 -20.59 3.63 11.26
N LYS A 295 -20.60 2.28 11.25
CA LYS A 295 -20.84 1.47 12.46
C LYS A 295 -19.78 1.75 13.52
N ILE A 296 -18.50 1.64 13.17
CA ILE A 296 -17.38 1.86 14.10
C ILE A 296 -17.43 3.27 14.72
N LEU A 297 -17.75 4.30 13.92
CA LEU A 297 -17.68 5.69 14.38
C LEU A 297 -18.92 6.14 15.16
N PHE A 298 -20.09 5.57 14.87
CA PHE A 298 -21.38 6.10 15.34
C PHE A 298 -22.26 5.06 16.03
N ASP A 299 -21.85 3.79 16.08
CA ASP A 299 -22.59 2.68 16.68
C ASP A 299 -24.02 2.52 16.10
N ILE A 300 -24.13 2.69 14.77
CA ILE A 300 -25.40 2.61 14.04
C ILE A 300 -25.53 1.25 13.38
N GLU A 301 -26.60 0.54 13.72
CA GLU A 301 -26.96 -0.75 13.13
C GLU A 301 -27.70 -0.61 11.79
N ILE A 302 -27.49 -1.57 10.89
CA ILE A 302 -28.19 -1.68 9.62
C ILE A 302 -29.30 -2.73 9.75
N GLU A 303 -30.54 -2.33 9.50
CA GLU A 303 -31.70 -3.23 9.50
C GLU A 303 -31.84 -3.97 8.16
N ILE A 304 -30.95 -4.93 7.90
CA ILE A 304 -30.98 -5.83 6.74
C ILE A 304 -30.85 -7.27 7.23
N GLU A 305 -31.66 -8.16 6.67
CA GLU A 305 -31.55 -9.61 6.91
C GLU A 305 -30.59 -10.24 5.90
N GLU A 306 -29.80 -11.24 6.32
CA GLU A 306 -28.84 -11.93 5.45
C GLU A 306 -29.50 -12.50 4.18
N SER A 307 -30.75 -12.98 4.29
CA SER A 307 -31.53 -13.52 3.18
C SER A 307 -31.87 -12.50 2.09
N ASP A 308 -31.76 -11.19 2.37
CA ASP A 308 -32.00 -10.13 1.40
C ASP A 308 -30.78 -9.86 0.49
N LEU A 309 -29.61 -10.41 0.81
CA LEU A 309 -28.35 -10.16 0.12
C LEU A 309 -28.20 -11.09 -1.10
N LYS A 310 -27.93 -10.51 -2.28
CA LYS A 310 -27.94 -11.24 -3.55
C LYS A 310 -26.56 -11.45 -4.18
N THR A 311 -25.53 -10.80 -3.68
CA THR A 311 -24.19 -10.78 -4.27
C THR A 311 -23.16 -11.28 -3.26
N GLU A 312 -22.08 -11.88 -3.76
CA GLU A 312 -20.98 -12.37 -2.91
C GLU A 312 -20.34 -11.21 -2.13
N GLU A 313 -20.13 -10.06 -2.78
CA GLU A 313 -19.59 -8.85 -2.14
C GLU A 313 -20.49 -8.34 -1.00
N ALA A 314 -21.81 -8.48 -1.14
CA ALA A 314 -22.73 -8.05 -0.10
C ALA A 314 -22.77 -9.02 1.07
N LEU A 315 -22.72 -10.32 0.82
CA LEU A 315 -22.60 -11.34 1.85
C LEU A 315 -21.29 -11.18 2.64
N GLU A 316 -20.16 -11.04 1.95
CA GLU A 316 -18.85 -10.80 2.60
C GLU A 316 -18.83 -9.49 3.38
N GLY A 317 -19.35 -8.41 2.79
CA GLY A 317 -19.42 -7.10 3.45
C GLY A 317 -20.28 -7.11 4.71
N TYR A 318 -21.41 -7.81 4.68
CA TYR A 318 -22.32 -7.96 5.81
C TYR A 318 -21.73 -8.85 6.92
N ASP A 319 -21.06 -9.96 6.58
CA ASP A 319 -20.36 -10.79 7.56
C ASP A 319 -19.29 -9.99 8.30
N ILE A 320 -18.49 -9.19 7.59
CA ILE A 320 -17.53 -8.29 8.23
C ILE A 320 -18.23 -7.27 9.11
N TYR A 321 -19.35 -6.69 8.65
CA TYR A 321 -20.11 -5.70 9.40
C TYR A 321 -20.67 -6.25 10.73
N LEU A 322 -21.13 -7.50 10.76
CA LEU A 322 -21.64 -8.16 11.97
C LEU A 322 -20.53 -8.47 12.98
N ASN A 323 -19.33 -8.80 12.52
CA ASN A 323 -18.21 -9.24 13.36
C ASN A 323 -17.29 -8.10 13.85
N ILE A 324 -17.65 -6.85 13.58
CA ILE A 324 -16.92 -5.67 14.04
C ILE A 324 -17.58 -5.10 15.31
N HIS A 325 -16.79 -4.96 16.37
CA HIS A 325 -17.15 -4.41 17.68
C HIS A 325 -16.37 -3.12 17.98
#